data_AF-A0AAE5GQT6-F1
#
_entry.id   AF-A0AAE5GQT6-F1
#
_cell.length_a   1.000
_cell.length_b   1.000
_cell.length_c   1.000
_cell.angle_alpha   90.00
_cell.angle_beta   90.00
_cell.angle_gamma   90.00
#
_symmetry.space_group_name_H-M   'P 1'
#
loop_
_entity.id
_entity.type
_entity.pdbx_description
1 polymer ?
#
loop_
_entity_poly.entity_id
_entity_poly.type
_entity_poly.pdbx_seq_one_letter_code
_entity_poly.pdbx_strand_id
1 'polypeptide(L)'
;MELSSELESRIIEMAWEDRTPFEAIELQFGLNESKVIQFMRRRLKPSSFKLWRKRVSGRHTKHKKLRSSDITRGYCPTQYKQR
;
A
#
# COMPACT_ATOMS: atom_id res chain seq x y z
N MET A 1 -16.68 -17.66 8.61
CA MET A 1 -15.34 -17.47 8.03
C MET A 1 -14.62 -16.50 8.94
N GLU A 2 -13.87 -17.04 9.89
CA GLU A 2 -12.98 -16.29 10.76
C GLU A 2 -11.86 -15.72 9.89
N LEU A 3 -11.88 -14.41 9.63
CA LEU A 3 -10.68 -13.75 9.16
C LEU A 3 -9.71 -13.75 10.34
N SER A 4 -8.72 -14.66 10.33
CA SER A 4 -7.65 -14.68 11.32
C SER A 4 -7.09 -13.27 11.50
N SER A 5 -6.86 -12.85 12.74
CA SER A 5 -6.25 -11.54 13.07
C SER A 5 -4.95 -11.28 12.30
N GLU A 6 -4.28 -12.35 11.88
CA GLU A 6 -3.09 -12.35 11.04
C GLU A 6 -3.36 -11.80 9.63
N LEU A 7 -4.47 -12.20 8.99
CA LEU A 7 -4.86 -11.69 7.67
C LEU A 7 -5.14 -10.19 7.73
N GLU A 8 -5.81 -9.74 8.79
CA GLU A 8 -6.13 -8.33 8.99
C GLU A 8 -4.86 -7.51 9.21
N SER A 9 -3.96 -8.00 10.05
CA SER A 9 -2.65 -7.38 10.28
C SER A 9 -1.84 -7.33 8.99
N ARG A 10 -1.88 -8.39 8.18
CA ARG A 10 -1.19 -8.45 6.89
C ARG A 10 -1.73 -7.46 5.87
N ILE A 11 -3.05 -7.32 5.77
CA ILE A 11 -3.68 -6.31 4.91
C ILE A 11 -3.30 -4.90 5.35
N ILE A 12 -3.25 -4.64 6.66
CA ILE A 12 -2.82 -3.34 7.21
C ILE A 12 -1.36 -3.07 6.86
N GLU A 13 -0.44 -4.01 7.08
CA GLU A 13 0.96 -3.88 6.68
C GLU A 13 1.10 -3.56 5.19
N MET A 14 0.48 -4.37 4.34
CA MET A 14 0.53 -4.20 2.89
C MET A 14 -0.07 -2.88 2.42
N ALA A 15 -1.15 -2.41 3.07
CA ALA A 15 -1.77 -1.14 2.73
C ALA A 15 -0.94 0.08 3.18
N TRP A 16 -0.11 -0.07 4.23
CA TRP A 16 0.85 0.93 4.69
C TRP A 16 2.17 0.92 3.90
N GLU A 17 2.54 -0.21 3.30
CA GLU A 17 3.76 -0.32 2.52
C GLU A 17 3.67 0.42 1.18
N ASP A 18 4.71 1.20 0.92
CA ASP A 18 4.73 2.18 -0.17
C ASP A 18 4.91 1.55 -1.56
N ARG A 19 5.39 0.31 -1.60
CA ARG A 19 5.70 -0.43 -2.83
C ARG A 19 4.64 -1.47 -3.19
N THR A 20 3.58 -1.59 -2.39
CA THR A 20 2.51 -2.56 -2.62
C THR A 20 1.35 -1.89 -3.36
N PRO A 21 1.15 -2.19 -4.65
CA PRO A 21 0.02 -1.64 -5.39
C PRO A 21 -1.29 -2.26 -4.87
N PHE A 22 -2.40 -1.53 -4.99
CA PHE A 22 -3.71 -2.07 -4.62
C PHE A 22 -4.07 -3.33 -5.42
N GLU A 23 -3.59 -3.43 -6.66
CA GLU A 23 -3.71 -4.63 -7.50
C GLU A 23 -3.08 -5.88 -6.84
N ALA A 24 -1.98 -5.74 -6.11
CA ALA A 24 -1.36 -6.88 -5.41
C ALA A 24 -2.21 -7.33 -4.21
N ILE A 25 -2.82 -6.38 -3.50
CA ILE A 25 -3.76 -6.67 -2.40
C ILE A 25 -5.03 -7.34 -2.96
N GLU A 26 -5.52 -6.87 -4.11
CA GLU A 26 -6.66 -7.48 -4.79
C GLU A 26 -6.37 -8.91 -5.26
N LEU A 27 -5.17 -9.16 -5.81
CA LEU A 27 -4.76 -10.50 -6.23
C LEU A 27 -4.62 -11.48 -5.06
N GLN A 28 -4.12 -11.03 -3.91
CA GLN A 28 -3.89 -11.91 -2.75
C GLN A 28 -5.11 -12.08 -1.85
N PHE A 29 -5.94 -11.04 -1.68
CA PHE A 29 -7.04 -11.00 -0.72
C PHE A 29 -8.42 -10.76 -1.36
N GLY A 30 -8.51 -10.53 -2.67
CA GLY A 30 -9.77 -10.21 -3.36
C GLY A 30 -10.34 -8.83 -2.98
N LEU A 31 -9.53 -7.96 -2.37
CA LEU A 31 -9.95 -6.62 -1.93
C LEU A 31 -9.51 -5.57 -2.94
N ASN A 32 -10.48 -5.03 -3.68
CA ASN A 32 -10.26 -3.87 -4.53
C ASN A 32 -9.91 -2.61 -3.71
N GLU A 33 -9.43 -1.56 -4.38
CA GLU A 33 -9.02 -0.31 -3.71
C GLU A 33 -10.10 0.25 -2.76
N SER A 34 -11.36 0.32 -3.22
CA SER A 34 -12.45 0.85 -2.41
C SER A 34 -12.72 0.02 -1.15
N LYS A 35 -12.66 -1.31 -1.26
CA LYS A 35 -12.79 -2.23 -0.13
C LYS A 35 -11.63 -2.08 0.85
N VAL A 36 -10.39 -1.92 0.37
CA VAL A 36 -9.22 -1.66 1.23
C VAL A 36 -9.37 -0.33 1.96
N ILE A 37 -9.85 0.73 1.30
CA ILE A 37 -10.10 2.03 1.95
C ILE A 37 -11.17 1.89 3.05
N GLN A 38 -12.28 1.21 2.78
CA GLN A 38 -13.30 0.96 3.81
C GLN A 38 -12.77 0.11 4.96
N PHE A 39 -11.99 -0.93 4.65
CA PHE A 39 -11.35 -1.80 5.64
C PHE A 39 -10.43 -1.00 6.56
N MET A 40 -9.51 -0.22 5.98
CA MET A 40 -8.59 0.64 6.73
C MET A 40 -9.33 1.69 7.57
N ARG A 41 -10.44 2.24 7.07
CA ARG A 41 -11.28 3.19 7.82
C ARG A 41 -11.95 2.57 9.04
N ARG A 42 -12.33 1.29 8.97
CA ARG A 42 -12.93 0.55 10.09
C ARG A 42 -11.90 0.09 11.12
N ARG A 43 -10.66 -0.20 10.68
CA ARG A 43 -9.61 -0.78 11.54
C ARG A 43 -8.68 0.25 12.18
N LEU A 44 -8.42 1.37 11.52
CA LEU A 44 -7.53 2.40 12.05
C LEU A 44 -8.30 3.45 12.84
N LYS A 45 -7.61 4.06 13.81
CA LYS A 45 -8.08 5.28 14.46
C LYS A 45 -8.24 6.40 13.41
N PRO A 46 -9.21 7.32 13.58
CA PRO A 46 -9.47 8.38 12.61
C PRO A 46 -8.23 9.23 12.26
N SER A 47 -7.37 9.51 13.24
CA SER A 47 -6.11 10.26 13.05
C SER A 47 -5.11 9.49 12.17
N SER A 48 -4.91 8.20 12.45
CA SER A 48 -4.05 7.31 11.64
C SER A 48 -4.57 7.15 10.22
N PHE A 49 -5.90 7.00 10.06
CA PHE A 49 -6.53 6.91 8.74
C PHE A 49 -6.32 8.19 7.91
N LYS A 50 -6.47 9.38 8.51
CA LYS A 50 -6.19 10.66 7.82
C LYS A 50 -4.74 10.72 7.34
N LEU A 51 -3.79 10.29 8.17
CA LEU A 51 -2.36 10.27 7.83
C LEU A 51 -2.09 9.31 6.66
N TRP A 52 -2.65 8.10 6.73
CA TRP A 52 -2.56 7.11 5.68
C TRP A 52 -3.19 7.61 4.37
N ARG A 53 -4.37 8.22 4.43
CA ARG A 53 -5.07 8.74 3.24
C ARG A 53 -4.29 9.86 2.57
N LYS A 54 -3.68 10.76 3.34
CA LYS A 54 -2.79 11.82 2.82
C LYS A 54 -1.59 11.21 2.09
N ARG A 55 -0.99 10.14 2.63
CA ARG A 55 0.13 9.42 1.98
C ARG A 55 -0.31 8.70 0.73
N VAL A 56 -1.44 8.02 0.74
CA VAL A 56 -1.93 7.23 -0.39
C VAL A 56 -2.36 8.10 -1.56
N SER A 57 -3.06 9.21 -1.28
CA SER A 57 -3.56 10.11 -2.33
C SER A 57 -2.46 10.86 -3.07
N GLY A 58 -1.27 11.04 -2.47
CA GLY A 58 -0.14 11.75 -3.08
C GLY A 58 0.84 10.85 -3.85
N ARG A 59 0.57 9.54 -3.98
CA ARG A 59 1.51 8.58 -4.58
C ARG A 59 1.06 8.08 -5.93
N HIS A 60 1.65 8.65 -6.98
CA HIS A 60 1.47 8.17 -8.35
C HIS A 60 1.97 6.72 -8.54
N THR A 61 3.00 6.28 -7.80
CA THR A 61 3.59 4.94 -7.94
C THR A 61 2.75 3.79 -7.39
N LYS A 62 1.61 4.08 -6.74
CA LYS A 62 0.73 3.05 -6.14
C LYS A 62 -0.13 2.32 -7.18
N HIS A 63 -0.25 2.89 -8.37
CA HIS A 63 -0.88 2.23 -9.51
C HIS A 63 0.21 1.69 -10.43
N LYS A 64 0.14 0.39 -10.74
CA LYS A 64 1.13 -0.27 -11.59
C LYS A 64 1.21 0.38 -12.97
N LYS A 65 0.07 0.87 -13.49
CA LYS A 65 -0.04 1.64 -14.74
C LYS A 65 0.72 2.98 -14.75
N LEU A 66 0.88 3.63 -13.60
CA LEU A 66 1.52 4.95 -13.51
C LEU A 66 3.04 4.84 -13.29
N ARG A 67 3.55 3.62 -13.07
CA ARG A 67 4.98 3.36 -12.95
C ARG A 67 5.55 3.15 -14.36
N SER A 68 6.51 3.99 -14.77
CA SER A 68 7.24 3.77 -16.03
C SER A 68 7.93 2.41 -16.01
N SER A 69 7.77 1.66 -17.10
CA SER A 69 8.41 0.35 -17.32
C SER A 69 9.94 0.42 -17.32
N ASP A 70 10.49 1.60 -17.60
CA ASP A 70 11.94 1.85 -17.66
C ASP A 70 12.58 1.92 -16.26
N ILE A 71 11.76 1.95 -15.20
CA ILE A 71 12.21 2.00 -13.82
C ILE A 71 12.29 0.58 -13.24
N THR A 72 13.34 -0.15 -13.64
CA THR A 72 13.75 -1.46 -13.09
C THR A 72 14.58 -1.36 -11.81
N ARG A 73 15.08 -0.16 -11.49
CA ARG A 73 15.99 0.10 -10.37
C ARG A 73 15.29 -0.14 -9.02
N GLY A 74 15.82 -1.07 -8.23
CA GLY A 74 15.37 -1.38 -6.87
C GLY A 74 15.74 -0.32 -5.82
N TYR A 75 16.67 0.58 -6.17
CA TYR A 75 17.25 1.59 -5.28
C TYR A 75 17.43 2.94 -5.99
N CYS A 76 17.41 4.02 -5.22
CA CYS A 76 17.67 5.37 -5.73
C CYS A 76 19.16 5.53 -6.11
N PRO A 77 19.52 6.21 -7.21
CA PRO A 77 20.93 6.45 -7.59
C PRO A 77 21.77 7.14 -6.50
N THR A 78 21.14 7.94 -5.65
CA THR A 78 21.79 8.66 -4.53
C THR A 78 21.70 7.92 -3.20
N GLN A 79 21.13 6.71 -3.16
CA GLN A 79 20.86 5.98 -1.92
C GLN A 79 22.14 5.59 -1.17
N TYR A 80 23.21 5.29 -1.89
CA TYR A 80 24.50 4.96 -1.31
C TYR A 80 25.44 6.14 -1.48
N LYS A 81 25.84 6.75 -0.35
CA LYS A 81 27.00 7.63 -0.35
C LYS A 81 28.21 6.77 -0.67
N GLN A 82 28.88 7.05 -1.79
CA GLN A 82 30.23 6.59 -2.05
C GLN A 82 31.08 7.03 -0.84
N ARG A 83 31.75 6.07 -0.20
CA ARG A 83 32.59 6.30 0.98
C ARG A 83 33.83 7.10 0.61
#